data_AF-B0W8W0-F1
#
_entry.id   AF-B0W8W0-F1
#
_cell.length_a   1.000
_cell.length_b   1.000
_cell.length_c   1.000
_cell.angle_alpha   90.00
_cell.angle_beta   90.00
_cell.angle_gamma   90.00
#
_symmetry.space_group_name_H-M   'P 1'
#
loop_
_entity.id
_entity.type
_entity.pdbx_description
1 polymer ?
#
loop_
_entity_poly.entity_id
_entity_poly.type
_entity_poly.pdbx_seq_one_letter_code
_entity_poly.pdbx_strand_id
1 'polypeptide(L)'
;MFSRSAKVNIELLKPQGIQVWTKYKPHHFGFGVELYVNPTLDELGKCDLCRNVTAPIDGKFLIQDDTIAVKLGDTIRYRTVKDKVSGTKWYPWKTIVVDNQFLNQAENICAFQCDPSGHRATVNFLEQYIRNMLDSCDLPEQPSDHLFFPLPNAPALVGDPKRFVRARLYSVDLLRPLVDRVESVFVLQEGVGCKMQSVLDKLKILELGRDQLGVVDYDEVLFIPGPSPNL
;
A
#
# COMPACT_ATOMS: atom_id res chain seq x y z
N MET A 1 8.27 -16.85 -27.25
CA MET A 1 8.05 -17.28 -25.84
C MET A 1 8.71 -16.24 -24.93
N PHE A 2 7.97 -15.21 -24.50
CA PHE A 2 8.55 -14.10 -23.73
C PHE A 2 8.62 -14.47 -22.25
N SER A 3 9.83 -14.78 -21.77
CA SER A 3 10.09 -15.01 -20.35
C SER A 3 9.86 -13.70 -19.60
N ARG A 4 8.79 -13.63 -18.78
CA ARG A 4 8.55 -12.54 -17.83
C ARG A 4 9.73 -12.48 -16.85
N SER A 5 10.74 -11.68 -17.16
CA SER A 5 11.89 -11.49 -16.29
C SER A 5 11.40 -10.93 -14.95
N ALA A 6 11.79 -11.59 -13.85
CA ALA A 6 11.43 -11.13 -12.53
C ALA A 6 12.07 -9.75 -12.30
N LYS A 7 11.24 -8.71 -12.13
CA LYS A 7 11.68 -7.34 -11.87
C LYS A 7 12.49 -7.32 -10.57
N VAL A 8 13.74 -6.86 -10.67
CA VAL A 8 14.63 -6.53 -9.55
C VAL A 8 14.67 -5.02 -9.51
N ASN A 9 14.51 -4.44 -8.33
CA ASN A 9 14.53 -3.00 -8.13
C ASN A 9 15.83 -2.63 -7.43
N ILE A 10 16.44 -1.54 -7.87
CA ILE A 10 17.66 -0.96 -7.30
C ILE A 10 17.31 0.50 -7.01
N GLU A 11 17.54 0.93 -5.78
CA GLU A 11 17.23 2.25 -5.27
C GLU A 11 18.48 2.82 -4.59
N LEU A 12 18.71 4.13 -4.74
CA LEU A 12 19.77 4.84 -4.01
C LEU A 12 19.18 5.49 -2.77
N LEU A 13 19.85 5.32 -1.64
CA LEU A 13 19.44 5.90 -0.36
C LEU A 13 20.01 7.31 -0.20
N LYS A 14 19.27 8.19 0.49
CA LYS A 14 19.74 9.52 0.87
C LYS A 14 20.23 9.51 2.32
N PRO A 15 21.40 10.10 2.64
CA PRO A 15 22.31 10.83 1.76
C PRO A 15 23.24 9.94 0.90
N GLN A 16 23.40 8.67 1.27
CA GLN A 16 24.21 7.68 0.56
C GLN A 16 23.67 6.27 0.86
N GLY A 17 24.06 5.31 0.03
CA GLY A 17 23.68 3.90 0.15
C GLY A 17 22.93 3.37 -1.06
N ILE A 18 22.81 2.06 -1.12
CA ILE A 18 22.09 1.34 -2.18
C ILE A 18 21.22 0.25 -1.57
N GLN A 19 20.01 0.12 -2.11
CA GLN A 19 19.03 -0.88 -1.74
C GLN A 19 18.64 -1.69 -2.97
N VAL A 20 18.71 -3.01 -2.87
CA VAL A 20 18.32 -3.94 -3.93
C VAL A 20 17.25 -4.89 -3.40
N TRP A 21 16.12 -4.98 -4.10
CA TRP A 21 15.03 -5.84 -3.67
C TRP A 21 14.25 -6.50 -4.79
N THR A 22 13.60 -7.61 -4.45
CA THR A 22 12.64 -8.31 -5.32
C THR A 22 11.49 -8.85 -4.49
N LYS A 23 10.30 -8.96 -5.08
CA LYS A 23 9.12 -9.51 -4.40
C LYS A 23 9.38 -10.96 -3.98
N TYR A 24 9.08 -11.30 -2.73
CA TYR A 24 9.12 -12.66 -2.23
C TYR A 24 8.16 -13.55 -3.02
N LYS A 25 8.56 -14.81 -3.23
CA LYS A 25 7.70 -15.85 -3.81
C LYS A 25 7.88 -17.13 -3.00
N PRO A 26 6.81 -17.89 -2.69
CA PRO A 26 6.87 -19.09 -1.86
C PRO A 26 7.89 -20.16 -2.31
N HIS A 27 8.23 -20.21 -3.60
CA HIS A 27 9.19 -21.18 -4.16
C HIS A 27 10.62 -20.66 -4.29
N HIS A 28 10.93 -19.51 -3.70
CA HIS A 28 12.27 -18.93 -3.66
C HIS A 28 12.78 -18.94 -2.22
N PHE A 29 13.93 -19.59 -1.98
CA PHE A 29 14.55 -19.75 -0.67
C PHE A 29 15.66 -18.75 -0.39
N GLY A 30 16.16 -18.12 -1.45
CA GLY A 30 17.26 -17.18 -1.36
C GLY A 30 17.26 -16.21 -2.51
N PHE A 31 17.78 -15.02 -2.23
CA PHE A 31 18.04 -13.99 -3.21
C PHE A 31 19.40 -13.41 -2.94
N GLY A 32 20.21 -13.27 -3.98
CA GLY A 32 21.50 -12.64 -3.91
C GLY A 32 21.70 -11.64 -5.03
N VAL A 33 22.58 -10.69 -4.77
CA VAL A 33 23.03 -9.70 -5.74
C VAL A 33 24.54 -9.69 -5.78
N GLU A 34 25.06 -9.51 -6.98
CA GLU A 34 26.44 -9.17 -7.24
C GLU A 34 26.44 -7.90 -8.09
N LEU A 35 27.03 -6.83 -7.57
CA LEU A 35 26.91 -5.48 -8.11
C LEU A 35 28.24 -4.73 -7.98
N TYR A 36 28.59 -4.00 -9.04
CA TYR A 36 29.80 -3.19 -9.18
C TYR A 36 29.41 -1.78 -9.64
N VAL A 37 30.03 -0.76 -9.06
CA VAL A 37 29.90 0.65 -9.41
C VAL A 37 31.14 1.07 -10.19
N ASN A 38 30.95 1.64 -11.38
CA ASN A 38 32.00 2.02 -12.32
C ASN A 38 33.05 0.92 -12.58
N PRO A 39 32.65 -0.32 -12.93
CA PRO A 39 33.62 -1.41 -13.08
C PRO A 39 34.60 -1.11 -14.23
N THR A 40 35.88 -0.95 -13.90
CA THR A 40 36.97 -0.96 -14.87
C THR A 40 37.41 -2.39 -15.16
N LEU A 41 37.96 -2.63 -16.37
CA LEU A 41 38.46 -3.95 -16.79
C LEU A 41 39.50 -4.55 -15.81
N ASP A 42 40.21 -3.70 -15.08
CA ASP A 42 41.26 -4.09 -14.13
C ASP A 42 40.75 -4.32 -12.68
N GLU A 43 39.49 -4.00 -12.37
CA GLU A 43 38.92 -4.04 -10.99
C GLU A 43 37.83 -5.11 -10.79
N LEU A 44 37.76 -6.11 -11.68
CA LEU A 44 36.85 -7.26 -11.59
C LEU A 44 37.00 -8.14 -10.33
N GLY A 45 37.89 -7.77 -9.39
CA GLY A 45 38.14 -8.50 -8.15
C GLY A 45 37.44 -7.95 -6.90
N LYS A 46 37.02 -6.68 -6.88
CA LYS A 46 36.39 -6.07 -5.69
C LYS A 46 34.93 -5.78 -5.96
N CYS A 47 34.07 -6.68 -5.50
CA CYS A 47 32.62 -6.49 -5.57
C CYS A 47 32.18 -5.43 -4.55
N ASP A 48 31.43 -4.43 -5.01
CA ASP A 48 30.89 -3.38 -4.14
C ASP A 48 29.74 -3.92 -3.28
N LEU A 49 28.83 -4.69 -3.88
CA LEU A 49 27.74 -5.36 -3.16
C LEU A 49 27.57 -6.81 -3.61
N CYS A 50 28.13 -7.72 -2.82
CA CYS A 50 28.00 -9.17 -2.99
C CYS A 50 27.42 -9.79 -1.71
N ARG A 51 26.08 -9.91 -1.66
CA ARG A 51 25.36 -10.45 -0.50
C ARG A 51 24.20 -11.31 -0.93
N ASN A 52 23.84 -12.25 -0.05
CA ASN A 52 22.68 -13.12 -0.18
C ASN A 52 21.80 -12.98 1.06
N VAL A 53 20.49 -13.12 0.88
CA VAL A 53 19.48 -13.16 1.93
C VAL A 53 18.55 -14.34 1.72
N THR A 54 18.17 -14.99 2.82
CA THR A 54 17.28 -16.16 2.84
C THR A 54 15.94 -15.89 3.51
N ALA A 55 15.88 -14.87 4.36
CA ALA A 55 14.66 -14.43 5.03
C ALA A 55 14.06 -13.20 4.32
N PRO A 56 12.76 -13.23 3.95
CA PRO A 56 12.08 -12.04 3.46
C PRO A 56 11.70 -11.10 4.61
N ILE A 57 11.69 -9.80 4.33
CA ILE A 57 11.20 -8.72 5.20
C ILE A 57 10.04 -8.05 4.46
N ASP A 58 8.87 -7.97 5.09
CA ASP A 58 7.66 -7.33 4.53
C ASP A 58 7.31 -7.80 3.10
N GLY A 59 7.40 -9.12 2.86
CA GLY A 59 7.11 -9.71 1.55
C GLY A 59 8.14 -9.42 0.45
N LYS A 60 9.35 -8.96 0.82
CA LYS A 60 10.47 -8.70 -0.10
C LYS A 60 11.72 -9.43 0.35
N PHE A 61 12.53 -9.87 -0.60
CA PHE A 61 13.94 -10.10 -0.32
C PHE A 61 14.67 -8.78 -0.49
N LEU A 62 15.31 -8.30 0.57
CA LEU A 62 15.90 -6.98 0.68
C LEU A 62 17.38 -7.09 1.00
N ILE A 63 18.23 -6.43 0.22
CA ILE A 63 19.67 -6.30 0.47
C ILE A 63 19.98 -4.81 0.47
N GLN A 64 20.61 -4.31 1.52
CA GLN A 64 20.93 -2.91 1.69
C GLN A 64 22.40 -2.74 2.10
N ASP A 65 23.02 -1.68 1.60
CA ASP A 65 24.31 -1.20 2.07
C ASP A 65 24.35 0.33 2.11
N ASP A 66 24.57 0.89 3.30
CA ASP A 66 24.51 2.33 3.56
C ASP A 66 25.83 3.06 3.25
N THR A 67 26.88 2.31 2.89
CA THR A 67 28.24 2.84 2.71
C THR A 67 28.58 3.12 1.24
N ILE A 68 27.86 2.50 0.31
CA ILE A 68 28.11 2.64 -1.12
C ILE A 68 27.60 4.00 -1.60
N ALA A 69 28.52 4.86 -2.00
CA ALA A 69 28.22 6.17 -2.57
C ALA A 69 28.14 6.07 -4.11
N VAL A 70 26.97 6.34 -4.66
CA VAL A 70 26.70 6.37 -6.10
C VAL A 70 26.32 7.79 -6.50
N LYS A 71 26.91 8.30 -7.59
CA LYS A 71 26.72 9.66 -8.09
C LYS A 71 26.07 9.68 -9.47
N LEU A 72 25.51 10.83 -9.83
CA LEU A 72 25.02 11.08 -11.19
C LEU A 72 26.16 10.88 -12.19
N GLY A 73 25.90 10.06 -13.22
CA GLY A 73 26.86 9.66 -14.24
C GLY A 73 27.52 8.30 -13.99
N ASP A 74 27.39 7.72 -12.79
CA ASP A 74 27.98 6.41 -12.49
C ASP A 74 27.30 5.27 -13.27
N THR A 75 28.05 4.23 -13.55
CA THR A 75 27.57 3.01 -14.21
C THR A 75 27.52 1.87 -13.21
N ILE A 76 26.34 1.31 -12.96
CA ILE A 76 26.18 0.13 -12.09
C ILE A 76 26.02 -1.11 -12.97
N ARG A 77 26.89 -2.09 -12.79
CA ARG A 77 26.78 -3.42 -13.42
C ARG A 77 26.41 -4.45 -12.37
N TYR A 78 25.32 -5.17 -12.59
CA TYR A 78 24.82 -6.14 -11.61
C TYR A 78 24.30 -7.42 -12.25
N ARG A 79 24.29 -8.50 -11.46
CA ARG A 79 23.52 -9.72 -11.71
C ARG A 79 22.88 -10.18 -10.41
N THR A 80 21.86 -11.01 -10.52
CA THR A 80 21.19 -11.57 -9.35
C THR A 80 21.18 -13.08 -9.40
N VAL A 81 21.16 -13.69 -8.23
CA VAL A 81 20.97 -15.12 -8.03
C VAL A 81 19.69 -15.37 -7.25
N LYS A 82 18.94 -16.40 -7.62
CA LYS A 82 17.76 -16.86 -6.87
C LYS A 82 17.88 -18.34 -6.59
N ASP A 83 17.80 -18.70 -5.32
CA ASP A 83 17.73 -20.09 -4.89
C ASP A 83 16.28 -20.54 -4.89
N LYS A 84 16.03 -21.66 -5.56
CA LYS A 84 14.69 -22.24 -5.74
C LYS A 84 14.73 -23.73 -5.40
N VAL A 85 13.56 -24.34 -5.30
CA VAL A 85 13.41 -25.80 -5.20
C VAL A 85 14.13 -26.50 -6.37
N SER A 86 14.04 -25.92 -7.57
CA SER A 86 14.70 -26.45 -8.78
C SER A 86 16.21 -26.18 -8.84
N GLY A 87 16.80 -25.65 -7.77
CA GLY A 87 18.19 -25.23 -7.71
C GLY A 87 18.42 -23.73 -7.90
N THR A 88 19.69 -23.34 -7.83
CA THR A 88 20.16 -21.97 -7.93
C THR A 88 20.14 -21.48 -9.37
N LYS A 89 19.49 -20.35 -9.63
CA LYS A 89 19.44 -19.71 -10.95
C LYS A 89 20.10 -18.34 -10.93
N TRP A 90 21.17 -18.21 -11.71
CA TRP A 90 21.79 -16.93 -12.04
C TRP A 90 21.05 -16.24 -13.18
N TYR A 91 20.86 -14.94 -13.03
CA TYR A 91 20.31 -14.07 -14.07
C TYR A 91 21.45 -13.37 -14.81
N PRO A 92 21.28 -13.05 -16.11
CA PRO A 92 22.32 -12.41 -16.90
C PRO A 92 22.71 -11.04 -16.33
N TRP A 93 23.94 -10.62 -16.63
CA TRP A 93 24.44 -9.29 -16.31
C TRP A 93 23.56 -8.20 -16.92
N LYS A 94 23.39 -7.13 -16.16
CA LYS A 94 22.71 -5.91 -16.56
C LYS A 94 23.57 -4.73 -16.19
N THR A 95 23.47 -3.67 -16.98
CA THR A 95 24.16 -2.41 -16.75
C THR A 95 23.12 -1.29 -16.74
N ILE A 96 23.20 -0.42 -15.75
CA ILE A 96 22.38 0.80 -15.64
C ILE A 96 23.33 1.99 -15.50
N VAL A 97 22.94 3.12 -16.10
CA VAL A 97 23.63 4.40 -15.91
C VAL A 97 22.77 5.24 -14.99
N VAL A 98 23.39 5.82 -13.97
CA VAL A 98 22.75 6.66 -12.97
C VAL A 98 22.53 8.04 -13.60
N ASP A 99 21.40 8.20 -14.27
CA ASP A 99 20.98 9.47 -14.85
C ASP A 99 19.92 10.14 -13.96
N ASN A 100 19.48 11.33 -14.38
CA ASN A 100 18.42 12.04 -13.67
C ASN A 100 17.10 11.25 -13.67
N GLN A 101 16.85 10.34 -14.62
CA GLN A 101 15.64 9.52 -14.62
C GLN A 101 15.72 8.41 -13.57
N PHE A 102 16.89 7.79 -13.39
CA PHE A 102 17.18 6.83 -12.36
C PHE A 102 17.14 7.45 -10.97
N LEU A 103 17.73 8.64 -10.81
CA LEU A 103 17.56 9.44 -9.58
C LEU A 103 16.11 9.82 -9.38
N ASN A 104 15.38 10.27 -10.40
CA ASN A 104 13.96 10.59 -10.28
C ASN A 104 13.08 9.38 -9.94
N GLN A 105 13.48 8.15 -10.27
CA GLN A 105 12.79 6.94 -9.78
C GLN A 105 13.01 6.73 -8.28
N ALA A 106 14.21 7.03 -7.76
CA ALA A 106 14.49 7.04 -6.32
C ALA A 106 13.86 8.26 -5.61
N GLU A 107 13.81 9.41 -6.27
CA GLU A 107 13.16 10.61 -5.78
C GLU A 107 11.65 10.53 -5.86
N ASN A 108 11.04 9.74 -6.75
CA ASN A 108 9.60 9.54 -6.72
C ASN A 108 9.17 8.85 -5.42
N ILE A 109 9.98 7.94 -4.86
CA ILE A 109 9.68 7.28 -3.57
C ILE A 109 9.80 8.26 -2.38
N CYS A 110 10.73 9.23 -2.45
CA CYS A 110 10.87 10.29 -1.45
C CYS A 110 10.01 11.55 -1.72
N ALA A 111 9.61 11.84 -2.94
CA ALA A 111 8.74 12.95 -3.33
C ALA A 111 7.28 12.64 -2.98
N PHE A 112 6.90 11.36 -2.95
CA PHE A 112 5.66 10.92 -2.30
C PHE A 112 5.63 11.24 -0.79
N GLN A 113 6.79 11.46 -0.14
CA GLN A 113 6.88 11.70 1.31
C GLN A 113 7.28 13.14 1.68
N CYS A 114 7.89 13.93 0.78
CA CYS A 114 8.49 15.23 1.12
C CYS A 114 7.91 16.46 0.43
N ASP A 115 6.93 16.33 -0.48
CA ASP A 115 6.13 17.48 -0.94
C ASP A 115 4.66 17.37 -0.47
N PRO A 116 4.32 17.93 0.70
CA PRO A 116 2.95 17.92 1.18
C PRO A 116 1.99 18.70 0.27
N SER A 117 2.48 19.57 -0.61
CA SER A 117 1.63 20.38 -1.49
C SER A 117 1.30 19.67 -2.81
N GLY A 118 2.30 19.11 -3.50
CA GLY A 118 2.11 18.30 -4.71
C GLY A 118 1.49 16.93 -4.43
N HIS A 119 1.83 16.29 -3.30
CA HIS A 119 1.17 15.04 -2.89
C HIS A 119 -0.30 15.28 -2.55
N ARG A 120 -0.61 16.32 -1.78
CA ARG A 120 -1.99 16.69 -1.47
C ARG A 120 -2.75 17.10 -2.73
N ALA A 121 -2.12 17.79 -3.68
CA ALA A 121 -2.74 18.09 -4.98
C ALA A 121 -3.06 16.82 -5.77
N THR A 122 -2.17 15.84 -5.77
CA THR A 122 -2.35 14.55 -6.47
C THR A 122 -3.40 13.69 -5.78
N VAL A 123 -3.36 13.57 -4.46
CA VAL A 123 -4.39 12.87 -3.67
C VAL A 123 -5.73 13.54 -3.87
N ASN A 124 -5.81 14.87 -3.79
CA ASN A 124 -7.05 15.60 -4.06
C ASN A 124 -7.55 15.37 -5.49
N PHE A 125 -6.65 15.36 -6.48
CA PHE A 125 -7.02 15.07 -7.87
C PHE A 125 -7.57 13.65 -8.02
N LEU A 126 -6.91 12.65 -7.42
CA LEU A 126 -7.37 11.26 -7.45
C LEU A 126 -8.69 11.08 -6.67
N GLU A 127 -8.84 11.71 -5.51
CA GLU A 127 -10.08 11.73 -4.76
C GLU A 127 -11.20 12.36 -5.57
N GLN A 128 -10.94 13.48 -6.24
CA GLN A 128 -11.93 14.12 -7.11
C GLN A 128 -12.26 13.24 -8.33
N TYR A 129 -11.26 12.59 -8.93
CA TYR A 129 -11.48 11.68 -10.05
C TYR A 129 -12.33 10.47 -9.65
N ILE A 130 -12.06 9.87 -8.49
CA ILE A 130 -12.86 8.76 -7.95
C ILE A 130 -14.27 9.24 -7.61
N ARG A 131 -14.43 10.43 -7.00
CA ARG A 131 -15.76 11.03 -6.76
C ARG A 131 -16.54 11.19 -8.06
N ASN A 132 -15.93 11.81 -9.06
CA ASN A 132 -16.55 12.00 -10.37
C ASN A 132 -16.92 10.64 -11.00
N MET A 133 -16.07 9.63 -10.87
CA MET A 133 -16.36 8.28 -11.36
C MET A 133 -17.58 7.70 -10.66
N LEU A 134 -17.61 7.73 -9.32
CA LEU A 134 -18.73 7.24 -8.52
C LEU A 134 -20.04 7.97 -8.86
N ASP A 135 -20.01 9.27 -9.09
CA ASP A 135 -21.18 10.08 -9.46
C ASP A 135 -21.63 9.84 -10.91
N SER A 136 -20.69 9.49 -11.81
CA SER A 136 -20.97 9.25 -13.24
C SER A 136 -21.38 7.81 -13.56
N CYS A 137 -21.21 6.88 -12.63
CA CYS A 137 -21.57 5.48 -12.83
C CYS A 137 -23.08 5.29 -12.63
N ASP A 138 -23.81 5.13 -13.75
CA ASP A 138 -25.18 4.59 -13.75
C ASP A 138 -25.16 3.11 -13.37
N LEU A 139 -25.05 2.83 -12.07
CA LEU A 139 -25.23 1.50 -11.52
C LEU A 139 -26.73 1.28 -11.27
N PRO A 140 -27.25 0.06 -11.49
CA PRO A 140 -28.65 -0.27 -11.22
C PRO A 140 -29.03 -0.09 -9.74
N GLU A 141 -28.05 -0.17 -8.83
CA GLU A 141 -28.16 0.22 -7.43
C GLU A 141 -27.03 1.21 -7.11
N GLN A 142 -27.38 2.44 -6.73
CA GLN A 142 -26.38 3.43 -6.31
C GLN A 142 -25.87 3.07 -4.91
N PRO A 143 -24.55 2.98 -4.69
CA PRO A 143 -23.99 2.69 -3.37
C PRO A 143 -24.38 3.80 -2.40
N SER A 144 -24.86 3.43 -1.21
CA SER A 144 -25.20 4.44 -0.20
C SER A 144 -23.94 5.00 0.45
N ASP A 145 -24.07 6.13 1.12
CA ASP A 145 -23.05 6.73 1.99
C ASP A 145 -23.21 6.28 3.47
N HIS A 146 -23.89 5.17 3.71
CA HIS A 146 -24.23 4.69 5.05
C HIS A 146 -23.27 3.60 5.55
N LEU A 147 -22.88 3.72 6.81
CA LEU A 147 -22.10 2.73 7.56
C LEU A 147 -22.92 2.19 8.72
N PHE A 148 -22.57 0.99 9.17
CA PHE A 148 -23.16 0.38 10.34
C PHE A 148 -22.10 -0.07 11.34
N PHE A 149 -22.31 0.26 12.61
CA PHE A 149 -21.52 -0.21 13.74
C PHE A 149 -22.35 -1.24 14.51
N PRO A 150 -22.09 -2.55 14.32
CA PRO A 150 -22.79 -3.61 15.03
C PRO A 150 -22.61 -3.46 16.55
N LEU A 151 -23.74 -3.41 17.26
CA LEU A 151 -23.79 -3.33 18.72
C LEU A 151 -25.17 -3.83 19.19
N PRO A 152 -25.29 -5.10 19.62
CA PRO A 152 -26.55 -5.64 20.12
C PRO A 152 -27.08 -4.83 21.30
N ASN A 153 -28.40 -4.59 21.32
CA ASN A 153 -29.09 -3.74 22.31
C ASN A 153 -28.58 -2.28 22.33
N ALA A 154 -28.19 -1.72 21.19
CA ALA A 154 -27.66 -0.36 21.11
C ALA A 154 -28.55 0.73 21.77
N PRO A 155 -29.89 0.71 21.68
CA PRO A 155 -30.72 1.75 22.31
C PRO A 155 -30.56 1.85 23.83
N ALA A 156 -30.20 0.75 24.50
CA ALA A 156 -29.96 0.71 25.93
C ALA A 156 -28.50 1.09 26.31
N LEU A 157 -27.57 0.94 25.37
CA LEU A 157 -26.12 1.12 25.60
C LEU A 157 -25.59 2.47 25.11
N VAL A 158 -26.28 3.10 24.16
CA VAL A 158 -25.82 4.31 23.47
C VAL A 158 -26.69 5.50 23.85
N GLY A 159 -26.21 6.30 24.81
CA GLY A 159 -26.90 7.53 25.23
C GLY A 159 -26.81 8.66 24.21
N ASP A 160 -25.66 8.82 23.55
CA ASP A 160 -25.46 9.79 22.46
C ASP A 160 -24.83 9.06 21.25
N PRO A 161 -25.62 8.78 20.20
CA PRO A 161 -25.12 8.06 19.03
C PRO A 161 -24.08 8.85 18.23
N LYS A 162 -24.15 10.19 18.26
CA LYS A 162 -23.20 11.04 17.53
C LYS A 162 -21.85 11.00 18.22
N ARG A 163 -21.85 11.08 19.55
CA ARG A 163 -20.64 10.93 20.35
C ARG A 163 -20.06 9.52 20.23
N PHE A 164 -20.89 8.49 20.21
CA PHE A 164 -20.46 7.09 20.01
C PHE A 164 -19.70 6.91 18.70
N VAL A 165 -20.29 7.29 17.56
CA VAL A 165 -19.65 7.15 16.25
C VAL A 165 -18.36 7.97 16.18
N ARG A 166 -18.39 9.23 16.65
CA ARG A 166 -17.20 10.11 16.66
C ARG A 166 -16.07 9.53 17.50
N ALA A 167 -16.36 8.98 18.67
CA ALA A 167 -15.36 8.37 19.54
C ALA A 167 -14.72 7.13 18.88
N ARG A 168 -15.52 6.30 18.20
CA ARG A 168 -15.03 5.12 17.45
C ARG A 168 -14.14 5.53 16.27
N LEU A 169 -14.53 6.53 15.49
CA LEU A 169 -13.67 7.04 14.41
C LEU A 169 -12.39 7.68 14.96
N TYR A 170 -12.48 8.41 16.07
CA TYR A 170 -11.33 9.07 16.67
C TYR A 170 -10.29 8.10 17.25
N SER A 171 -10.71 6.88 17.66
CA SER A 171 -9.79 5.88 18.22
C SER A 171 -8.82 5.29 17.20
N VAL A 172 -9.03 5.52 15.89
CA VAL A 172 -8.11 5.12 14.83
C VAL A 172 -7.45 6.39 14.27
N ASP A 173 -6.13 6.50 14.38
CA ASP A 173 -5.38 7.72 14.04
C ASP A 173 -5.65 8.21 12.61
N LEU A 174 -5.70 7.29 11.65
CA LEU A 174 -5.95 7.59 10.24
C LEU A 174 -7.40 8.04 9.94
N LEU A 175 -8.35 7.76 10.84
CA LEU A 175 -9.76 8.11 10.68
C LEU A 175 -10.14 9.43 11.34
N ARG A 176 -9.28 10.00 12.20
CA ARG A 176 -9.54 11.30 12.88
C ARG A 176 -9.98 12.41 11.92
N PRO A 177 -9.41 12.58 10.71
CA PRO A 177 -9.85 13.60 9.77
C PRO A 177 -11.29 13.42 9.25
N LEU A 178 -11.88 12.23 9.39
CA LEU A 178 -13.22 11.91 8.92
C LEU A 178 -14.30 12.07 10.00
N VAL A 179 -13.91 12.32 11.26
CA VAL A 179 -14.83 12.46 12.41
C VAL A 179 -15.88 13.55 12.20
N ASP A 180 -15.47 14.68 11.62
CA ASP A 180 -16.36 15.81 11.32
C ASP A 180 -17.13 15.66 10.01
N ARG A 181 -16.89 14.56 9.28
CA ARG A 181 -17.56 14.24 8.01
C ARG A 181 -18.75 13.30 8.16
N VAL A 182 -19.13 13.00 9.41
CA VAL A 182 -20.39 12.31 9.74
C VAL A 182 -21.54 13.32 9.65
N GLU A 183 -22.47 13.09 8.73
CA GLU A 183 -23.63 13.96 8.47
C GLU A 183 -24.74 13.71 9.48
N SER A 184 -25.18 12.45 9.61
CA SER A 184 -26.25 12.05 10.53
C SER A 184 -25.96 10.67 11.14
N VAL A 185 -26.64 10.40 12.25
CA VAL A 185 -26.53 9.13 12.99
C VAL A 185 -27.92 8.69 13.41
N PHE A 186 -28.14 7.37 13.45
CA PHE A 186 -29.38 6.76 13.90
C PHE A 186 -29.09 5.47 14.66
N VAL A 187 -29.98 5.12 15.58
CA VAL A 187 -29.82 3.93 16.42
C VAL A 187 -30.84 2.89 16.00
N LEU A 188 -30.38 1.65 15.84
CA LEU A 188 -31.18 0.45 15.59
C LEU A 188 -30.99 -0.51 16.77
N GLN A 189 -31.83 -1.56 16.87
CA GLN A 189 -31.68 -2.55 17.94
C GLN A 189 -30.31 -3.23 17.93
N GLU A 190 -29.80 -3.52 16.73
CA GLU A 190 -28.55 -4.28 16.53
C GLU A 190 -27.32 -3.41 16.32
N GLY A 191 -27.42 -2.09 16.44
CA GLY A 191 -26.27 -1.22 16.26
C GLY A 191 -26.59 0.25 16.01
N VAL A 192 -25.55 0.98 15.63
CA VAL A 192 -25.63 2.41 15.30
C VAL A 192 -25.29 2.60 13.84
N GLY A 193 -26.21 3.17 13.07
CA GLY A 193 -25.97 3.58 11.70
C GLY A 193 -25.50 5.02 11.61
N CYS A 194 -24.67 5.33 10.64
CA CYS A 194 -24.30 6.71 10.34
C CYS A 194 -24.20 6.97 8.84
N LYS A 195 -24.62 8.17 8.45
CA LYS A 195 -24.46 8.70 7.11
C LYS A 195 -23.20 9.55 7.04
N MET A 196 -22.34 9.26 6.08
CA MET A 196 -21.16 10.06 5.77
C MET A 196 -21.48 11.14 4.74
N GLN A 197 -20.67 12.20 4.68
CA GLN A 197 -20.82 13.25 3.66
C GLN A 197 -20.66 12.75 2.21
N SER A 198 -20.06 11.59 2.00
CA SER A 198 -19.94 10.98 0.68
C SER A 198 -19.63 9.48 0.74
N VAL A 199 -19.91 8.77 -0.36
CA VAL A 199 -19.56 7.36 -0.55
C VAL A 199 -18.05 7.14 -0.43
N LEU A 200 -17.22 8.07 -0.92
CA LEU A 200 -15.76 7.96 -0.76
C LEU A 200 -15.34 7.96 0.71
N ASP A 201 -16.05 8.68 1.58
CA ASP A 201 -15.74 8.70 3.02
C ASP A 201 -16.15 7.40 3.69
N LYS A 202 -17.29 6.82 3.27
CA LYS A 202 -17.69 5.44 3.64
C LYS A 202 -16.56 4.45 3.29
N LEU A 203 -16.10 4.45 2.04
CA LEU A 203 -15.06 3.53 1.56
C LEU A 203 -13.74 3.68 2.33
N LYS A 204 -13.32 4.92 2.63
CA LYS A 204 -12.13 5.16 3.46
C LYS A 204 -12.27 4.57 4.86
N ILE A 205 -13.44 4.68 5.48
CA ILE A 205 -13.70 4.11 6.81
C ILE A 205 -13.70 2.58 6.76
N LEU A 206 -14.29 1.97 5.74
CA LEU A 206 -14.29 0.51 5.57
C LEU A 206 -12.86 -0.02 5.37
N GLU A 207 -12.06 0.63 4.52
CA GLU A 207 -10.69 0.20 4.26
C GLU A 207 -9.79 0.30 5.51
N LEU A 208 -9.88 1.41 6.25
CA LEU A 208 -8.98 1.68 7.36
C LEU A 208 -9.48 1.17 8.72
N GLY A 209 -10.79 0.94 8.84
CA GLY A 209 -11.47 0.74 10.12
C GLY A 209 -12.18 -0.60 10.28
N ARG A 210 -12.37 -1.41 9.23
CA ARG A 210 -13.16 -2.67 9.30
C ARG A 210 -12.65 -3.60 10.39
N ASP A 211 -11.34 -3.87 10.44
CA ASP A 211 -10.77 -4.80 11.43
C ASP A 211 -10.71 -4.24 12.86
N GLN A 212 -10.55 -2.91 13.00
CA GLN A 212 -10.37 -2.27 14.31
C GLN A 212 -11.70 -1.86 14.96
N LEU A 213 -12.68 -1.46 14.15
CA LEU A 213 -13.96 -0.93 14.60
C LEU A 213 -15.12 -1.92 14.41
N GLY A 214 -14.90 -3.01 13.67
CA GLY A 214 -15.97 -3.94 13.29
C GLY A 214 -17.07 -3.26 12.48
N VAL A 215 -16.76 -2.12 11.85
CA VAL A 215 -17.70 -1.35 11.02
C VAL A 215 -17.94 -2.11 9.71
N VAL A 216 -19.20 -2.13 9.28
CA VAL A 216 -19.62 -2.83 8.07
C VAL A 216 -20.36 -1.86 7.13
N ASP A 217 -20.43 -2.24 5.86
CA ASP A 217 -21.22 -1.49 4.89
C ASP A 217 -22.70 -1.70 5.22
N TYR A 218 -23.46 -0.61 5.33
CA TYR A 218 -24.89 -0.71 5.61
C TYR A 218 -25.64 -1.41 4.47
N ASP A 219 -25.15 -1.25 3.23
CA ASP A 219 -25.74 -1.90 2.06
C ASP A 219 -25.64 -3.43 2.20
N GLU A 220 -24.53 -3.97 2.72
CA GLU A 220 -24.35 -5.41 2.97
C GLU A 220 -25.25 -5.96 4.09
N VAL A 221 -25.65 -5.11 5.04
CA VAL A 221 -26.50 -5.51 6.19
C VAL A 221 -27.98 -5.66 5.80
N LEU A 222 -28.44 -4.91 4.79
CA LEU A 222 -29.82 -5.01 4.29
C LEU A 222 -30.05 -6.24 3.39
N PHE A 223 -28.99 -6.89 2.92
CA PHE A 223 -29.06 -8.11 2.11
C PHE A 223 -29.03 -9.42 2.93
N ILE A 224 -29.39 -9.40 4.21
CA ILE A 224 -29.76 -10.65 4.88
C ILE A 224 -31.14 -11.04 4.35
N PRO A 225 -31.28 -12.11 3.53
CA PRO A 225 -32.62 -12.61 3.21
C PRO A 225 -33.27 -12.96 4.54
N GLY A 226 -34.37 -12.29 4.86
CA GLY A 226 -35.18 -12.65 6.01
C GLY A 226 -35.48 -14.15 5.98
N PRO A 227 -35.62 -14.81 7.13
CA PRO A 227 -35.95 -16.23 7.15
C PRO A 227 -37.19 -16.44 6.29
N SER A 228 -37.07 -17.29 5.26
CA SER A 228 -38.20 -17.70 4.45
C SER A 228 -39.34 -18.09 5.40
N PRO A 229 -40.54 -17.48 5.28
CA PRO A 229 -41.68 -17.99 6.00
C PRO A 229 -41.93 -19.38 5.42
N ASN A 230 -41.75 -20.40 6.26
CA ASN A 230 -42.18 -21.76 5.95
C ASN A 230 -43.62 -21.72 5.44
N LEU A 231 -43.81 -22.19 4.20
CA LEU A 231 -45.07 -22.67 3.63
C LEU A 231 -44.73 -23.74 2.59
#